data_AF-A0A7R9PQB8-F1
#
_entry.id   AF-A0A7R9PQB8-F1
#
_cell.length_a   1.000
_cell.length_b   1.000
_cell.length_c   1.000
_cell.angle_alpha   90.00
_cell.angle_beta   90.00
_cell.angle_gamma   90.00
#
_symmetry.space_group_name_H-M   'P 1'
#
loop_
_entity.id
_entity.type
_entity.pdbx_description
1 polymer ?
#
loop_
_entity_poly.entity_id
_entity_poly.type
_entity_poly.pdbx_seq_one_letter_code
_entity_poly.pdbx_strand_id
1 'polypeptide(L)'
;MTYADLPQLEIFTYFYLWVFGVLYSIYNVYCSGQELNQYAGEFTTGWSWLGRKKDISDYEWNSWTHFLLLFAPWIFIHLIGAEVLRFRCIRVVPVWYLSVSLLFMLINIGLHGTVYVLILPCALYLLSELRSCTIIWGTILAAIFLLNVEYIMISFDLAEGPHYMLFLCQAWTIIRSLNFSLDRIAAPVSIPNLSELITMLAYCFYFPTLILGPLLTFQNFKTGVVAEMGSWSLYGLGYCMGQFFMLKYVVMYGLMGTIARAENINAPRHPKCIARISLYSDMWRYFDEGLYRFLLSLSLALRLV
;
A
#
# COMPACT_ATOMS: atom_id res chain seq x y z
N MET A 1 1.98 -25.04 -28.70
CA MET A 1 2.97 -25.93 -28.07
C MET A 1 2.51 -26.17 -26.64
N THR A 2 2.03 -27.37 -26.34
CA THR A 2 1.68 -27.80 -24.98
C THR A 2 2.96 -28.28 -24.31
N TYR A 3 3.42 -27.56 -23.28
CA TYR A 3 4.52 -28.04 -22.46
C TYR A 3 4.10 -29.33 -21.75
N ALA A 4 5.02 -30.28 -21.60
CA ALA A 4 4.78 -31.46 -20.80
C ALA A 4 4.75 -31.05 -19.32
N ASP A 5 3.70 -31.45 -18.60
CA ASP A 5 3.59 -31.19 -17.17
C ASP A 5 4.68 -31.96 -16.40
N LEU A 6 5.31 -31.29 -15.43
CA LEU A 6 6.32 -31.91 -14.56
C LEU A 6 5.66 -33.02 -13.71
N PRO A 7 6.32 -34.17 -13.51
CA PRO A 7 5.83 -35.21 -12.62
C PRO A 7 5.60 -34.68 -11.20
N GLN A 8 4.51 -35.09 -10.54
CA GLN A 8 4.19 -34.61 -9.19
C GLN A 8 5.33 -34.86 -8.19
N LEU A 9 6.04 -35.99 -8.32
CA LEU A 9 7.19 -36.31 -7.47
C LEU A 9 8.31 -35.27 -7.60
N GLU A 10 8.56 -34.78 -8.81
CA GLU A 10 9.58 -33.77 -9.08
C GLU A 10 9.18 -32.42 -8.49
N ILE A 11 7.90 -32.03 -8.63
CA ILE A 11 7.34 -30.82 -8.01
C ILE A 11 7.45 -30.88 -6.48
N PHE A 12 7.07 -32.01 -5.86
CA PHE A 12 7.21 -32.20 -4.42
C PHE A 12 8.68 -32.10 -3.99
N THR A 13 9.58 -32.74 -4.73
CA THR A 13 11.02 -32.72 -4.44
C THR A 13 11.56 -31.30 -4.50
N TYR A 14 11.22 -30.53 -5.53
CA TYR A 14 11.60 -29.11 -5.63
C TYR A 14 11.03 -28.28 -4.50
N PHE A 15 9.77 -28.46 -4.16
CA PHE A 15 9.13 -27.74 -3.05
C PHE A 15 9.86 -28.01 -1.73
N TYR A 16 10.08 -29.28 -1.38
CA TYR A 16 10.72 -29.64 -0.12
C TYR A 16 12.20 -29.27 -0.07
N LEU A 17 12.96 -29.42 -1.17
CA LEU A 17 14.34 -28.97 -1.24
C LEU A 17 14.45 -27.45 -1.09
N TRP A 18 13.55 -26.70 -1.73
CA TRP A 18 13.50 -25.25 -1.60
C TRP A 18 13.15 -24.83 -0.18
N VAL A 19 12.08 -25.41 0.41
CA VAL A 19 11.68 -25.14 1.80
C VAL A 19 12.81 -25.49 2.76
N PHE A 20 13.44 -26.65 2.61
CA PHE A 20 14.57 -27.05 3.44
C PHE A 20 15.77 -26.10 3.27
N GLY A 21 16.10 -25.71 2.04
CA GLY A 21 17.15 -24.75 1.77
C GLY A 21 16.90 -23.41 2.46
N VAL A 22 15.68 -22.87 2.35
CA VAL A 22 15.29 -21.63 3.03
C VAL A 22 15.37 -21.77 4.56
N LEU A 23 14.83 -22.85 5.13
CA LEU A 23 14.89 -23.10 6.58
C LEU A 23 16.32 -23.26 7.07
N TYR A 24 17.18 -23.95 6.31
CA TYR A 24 18.59 -24.11 6.61
C TYR A 24 19.35 -22.77 6.55
N SER A 25 19.08 -21.94 5.55
CA SER A 25 19.63 -20.57 5.48
C SER A 25 19.20 -19.72 6.67
N ILE A 26 17.90 -19.74 7.04
CA ILE A 26 17.40 -19.04 8.22
C ILE A 26 18.06 -19.57 9.50
N TYR A 27 18.25 -20.89 9.61
CA TYR A 27 18.93 -21.49 10.76
C TYR A 27 20.39 -21.06 10.87
N ASN A 28 21.13 -21.03 9.75
CA ASN A 28 22.52 -20.54 9.77
C ASN A 28 22.60 -19.06 10.17
N VAL A 29 21.72 -18.21 9.63
CA VAL A 29 21.60 -16.80 10.06
C VAL A 29 21.25 -16.70 11.53
N TYR A 30 20.35 -17.56 12.03
CA TYR A 30 20.00 -17.63 13.44
C TYR A 30 21.19 -17.95 14.33
N CYS A 31 21.99 -18.96 13.94
CA CYS A 31 23.20 -19.40 14.64
C CYS A 31 24.29 -18.32 14.62
N SER A 32 24.63 -17.77 13.45
CA SER A 32 25.60 -16.66 13.33
C SER A 32 25.15 -15.42 14.11
N GLY A 33 23.85 -15.13 14.13
CA GLY A 33 23.29 -14.04 14.92
C GLY A 33 23.38 -14.26 16.45
N GLN A 34 23.59 -15.48 16.94
CA GLN A 34 23.80 -15.69 18.39
C GLN A 34 25.18 -15.20 18.85
N GLU A 35 26.19 -15.27 17.98
CA GLU A 35 27.56 -14.79 18.26
C GLU A 35 27.57 -13.25 18.40
N LEU A 36 26.70 -12.57 17.67
CA LEU A 36 26.58 -11.10 17.65
C LEU A 36 25.84 -10.52 18.87
N ASN A 37 25.21 -11.33 19.73
CA ASN A 37 24.49 -10.85 20.93
C ASN A 37 25.40 -10.13 21.94
N GLN A 38 26.72 -10.23 21.79
CA GLN A 38 27.73 -9.59 22.63
C GLN A 38 27.89 -8.09 22.32
N TYR A 39 27.48 -7.63 21.13
CA TYR A 39 27.57 -6.22 20.71
C TYR A 39 26.36 -5.43 21.23
N ALA A 40 26.33 -5.15 22.53
CA ALA A 40 25.15 -4.67 23.25
C ALA A 40 24.58 -3.30 22.82
N GLY A 41 25.30 -2.50 22.01
CA GLY A 41 24.90 -1.13 21.65
C GLY A 41 23.84 -1.03 20.54
N GLU A 42 23.66 -2.07 19.73
CA GLU A 42 22.83 -2.02 18.51
C GLU A 42 21.55 -2.86 18.61
N PHE A 43 21.21 -3.33 19.81
CA PHE A 43 20.07 -4.21 20.04
C PHE A 43 19.12 -3.68 21.11
N THR A 44 17.82 -3.74 20.82
CA THR A 44 16.72 -3.36 21.74
C THR A 44 15.89 -4.58 22.14
N THR A 45 14.92 -4.41 23.04
CA THR A 45 13.98 -5.47 23.40
C THR A 45 13.16 -5.87 22.17
N GLY A 46 13.28 -7.12 21.73
CA GLY A 46 12.50 -7.66 20.63
C GLY A 46 11.18 -8.26 21.08
N TRP A 47 10.67 -9.20 20.29
CA TRP A 47 9.40 -9.88 20.57
C TRP A 47 9.49 -10.72 21.84
N SER A 48 8.59 -10.47 22.80
CA SER A 48 8.56 -11.15 24.10
C SER A 48 8.43 -12.68 23.99
N TRP A 49 7.70 -13.17 22.99
CA TRP A 49 7.50 -14.60 22.74
C TRP A 49 8.69 -15.28 22.06
N LEU A 50 9.55 -14.52 21.37
CA LEU A 50 10.74 -15.04 20.71
C LEU A 50 11.97 -15.00 21.63
N GLY A 51 11.90 -14.21 22.71
CA GLY A 51 12.97 -14.06 23.71
C GLY A 51 14.28 -13.48 23.16
N ARG A 52 14.28 -12.92 21.94
CA ARG A 52 15.46 -12.32 21.31
C ARG A 52 15.39 -10.80 21.32
N LYS A 53 16.57 -10.19 21.30
CA LYS A 53 16.71 -8.74 21.08
C LYS A 53 16.43 -8.40 19.61
N LYS A 54 15.84 -7.24 19.37
CA LYS A 54 15.62 -6.66 18.03
C LYS A 54 16.87 -5.88 17.62
N ASP A 55 17.39 -6.20 16.45
CA ASP A 55 18.45 -5.43 15.80
C ASP A 55 17.91 -4.05 15.36
N ILE A 56 18.64 -2.99 15.70
CA ILE A 56 18.37 -1.60 15.31
C ILE A 56 19.59 -0.93 14.64
N SER A 57 20.62 -1.71 14.27
CA SER A 57 21.81 -1.21 13.57
C SER A 57 21.45 -0.55 12.23
N ASP A 58 20.46 -1.11 11.53
CA ASP A 58 19.97 -0.58 10.27
C ASP A 58 18.88 0.48 10.51
N TYR A 59 19.26 1.75 10.32
CA TYR A 59 18.35 2.89 10.44
C TYR A 59 17.19 2.82 9.44
N GLU A 60 17.43 2.37 8.21
CA GLU A 60 16.40 2.30 7.18
C GLU A 60 15.32 1.32 7.63
N TRP A 61 15.72 0.08 7.96
CA TRP A 61 14.80 -0.97 8.40
C TRP A 61 13.99 -0.57 9.63
N ASN A 62 14.65 0.07 10.60
CA ASN A 62 13.96 0.56 11.80
C ASN A 62 12.92 1.64 11.45
N SER A 63 13.28 2.59 10.57
CA SER A 63 12.42 3.67 10.11
C SER A 63 11.25 3.19 9.24
N TRP A 64 11.47 2.19 8.39
CA TRP A 64 10.45 1.60 7.51
C TRP A 64 9.20 1.15 8.26
N THR A 65 9.37 0.48 9.40
CA THR A 65 8.23 0.01 10.20
C THR A 65 7.38 1.16 10.74
N HIS A 66 8.02 2.24 11.17
CA HIS A 66 7.33 3.44 11.62
C HIS A 66 6.60 4.14 10.47
N PHE A 67 7.25 4.28 9.31
CA PHE A 67 6.63 4.84 8.12
C PHE A 67 5.44 4.02 7.64
N LEU A 68 5.51 2.69 7.62
CA LEU A 68 4.38 1.85 7.23
C LEU A 68 3.14 2.10 8.11
N LEU A 69 3.32 2.17 9.42
CA LEU A 69 2.23 2.44 10.36
C LEU A 69 1.67 3.86 10.21
N LEU A 70 2.54 4.84 9.92
CA LEU A 70 2.14 6.22 9.67
C LEU A 70 1.39 6.37 8.33
N PHE A 71 1.82 5.69 7.27
CA PHE A 71 1.22 5.74 5.93
C PHE A 71 -0.10 4.95 5.85
N ALA A 72 -0.22 3.83 6.56
CA ALA A 72 -1.38 2.94 6.48
C ALA A 72 -2.74 3.65 6.57
N PRO A 73 -3.05 4.49 7.60
CA PRO A 73 -4.34 5.19 7.67
C PRO A 73 -4.57 6.11 6.46
N TRP A 74 -3.52 6.77 5.98
CA TRP A 74 -3.60 7.65 4.81
C TRP A 74 -3.82 6.88 3.50
N ILE A 75 -3.28 5.66 3.37
CA ILE A 75 -3.59 4.78 2.24
C ILE A 75 -5.08 4.44 2.24
N PHE A 76 -5.68 4.12 3.40
CA PHE A 76 -7.12 3.86 3.48
C PHE A 76 -7.95 5.11 3.12
N ILE A 77 -7.58 6.29 3.64
CA ILE A 77 -8.24 7.55 3.30
C ILE A 77 -8.15 7.80 1.79
N HIS A 78 -6.94 7.69 1.23
CA HIS A 78 -6.68 7.86 -0.20
C HIS A 78 -7.58 6.95 -1.04
N LEU A 79 -7.58 5.64 -0.75
CA LEU A 79 -8.33 4.63 -1.50
C LEU A 79 -9.85 4.80 -1.37
N ILE A 80 -10.37 4.95 -0.15
CA ILE A 80 -11.81 5.08 0.09
C ILE A 80 -12.34 6.35 -0.57
N GLY A 81 -11.66 7.49 -0.38
CA GLY A 81 -12.06 8.75 -0.99
C GLY A 81 -11.96 8.71 -2.52
N ALA A 82 -10.93 8.04 -3.06
CA ALA A 82 -10.77 7.84 -4.50
C ALA A 82 -11.96 7.09 -5.09
N GLU A 83 -12.38 6.00 -4.45
CA GLU A 83 -13.49 5.19 -4.94
C GLU A 83 -14.81 5.94 -4.85
N VAL A 84 -15.10 6.62 -3.74
CA VAL A 84 -16.30 7.46 -3.61
C VAL A 84 -16.35 8.53 -4.71
N LEU A 85 -15.22 9.18 -5.00
CA LEU A 85 -15.16 10.20 -6.04
C LEU A 85 -15.22 9.62 -7.45
N ARG A 86 -14.68 8.42 -7.70
CA ARG A 86 -14.85 7.73 -8.99
C ARG A 86 -16.33 7.48 -9.31
N PHE A 87 -17.12 7.05 -8.33
CA PHE A 87 -18.57 6.85 -8.51
C PHE A 87 -19.35 8.15 -8.74
N ARG A 88 -18.89 9.27 -8.19
CA ARG A 88 -19.62 10.56 -8.24
C ARG A 88 -19.16 11.45 -9.39
N CYS A 89 -17.85 11.66 -9.53
CA CYS A 89 -17.23 12.53 -10.52
C CYS A 89 -15.73 12.17 -10.71
N ILE A 90 -15.45 11.35 -11.72
CA ILE A 90 -14.09 10.88 -12.02
C ILE A 90 -13.08 12.01 -12.29
N ARG A 91 -13.53 13.18 -12.78
CA ARG A 91 -12.67 14.34 -13.07
C ARG A 91 -12.02 14.94 -11.83
N VAL A 92 -12.57 14.72 -10.63
CA VAL A 92 -12.07 15.27 -9.37
C VAL A 92 -11.03 14.34 -8.70
N VAL A 93 -10.91 13.10 -9.18
CA VAL A 93 -9.98 12.09 -8.62
C VAL A 93 -8.52 12.56 -8.59
N PRO A 94 -7.95 13.18 -9.65
CA PRO A 94 -6.60 13.72 -9.59
C PRO A 94 -6.44 14.81 -8.50
N VAL A 95 -7.45 15.66 -8.32
CA VAL A 95 -7.44 16.69 -7.28
C VAL A 95 -7.40 16.03 -5.91
N TRP A 96 -8.21 14.99 -5.69
CA TRP A 96 -8.19 14.22 -4.44
C TRP A 96 -6.84 13.59 -4.16
N TYR A 97 -6.21 12.96 -5.17
CA TYR A 97 -4.91 12.33 -5.03
C TYR A 97 -3.86 13.34 -4.57
N LEU A 98 -3.83 14.50 -5.23
CA LEU A 98 -2.94 15.59 -4.88
C LEU A 98 -3.24 16.14 -3.48
N SER A 99 -4.51 16.41 -3.15
CA SER A 99 -4.91 16.97 -1.86
C SER A 99 -4.51 16.09 -0.68
N VAL A 100 -4.71 14.77 -0.78
CA VAL A 100 -4.33 13.82 0.29
C VAL A 100 -2.82 13.85 0.51
N SER A 101 -2.03 13.79 -0.57
CA SER A 101 -0.56 13.81 -0.47
C SER A 101 -0.03 15.14 0.04
N LEU A 102 -0.58 16.27 -0.40
CA LEU A 102 -0.20 17.59 0.09
C LEU A 102 -0.51 17.74 1.58
N LEU A 103 -1.71 17.33 2.01
CA LEU A 103 -2.08 17.38 3.42
C LEU A 103 -1.15 16.50 4.28
N PHE A 104 -0.84 15.29 3.80
CA PHE A 104 0.11 14.40 4.47
C PHE A 104 1.50 15.05 4.61
N MET A 105 2.04 15.64 3.53
CA MET A 105 3.34 16.31 3.58
C MET A 105 3.32 17.55 4.47
N LEU A 106 2.24 18.33 4.45
CA LEU A 106 2.10 19.50 5.33
C LEU A 106 2.12 19.12 6.81
N ILE A 107 1.52 17.98 7.17
CA ILE A 107 1.50 17.49 8.56
C ILE A 107 2.86 16.92 8.98
N ASN A 108 3.53 16.16 8.12
CA ASN A 108 4.73 15.40 8.51
C ASN A 108 6.05 16.12 8.23
N ILE A 109 6.10 16.94 7.18
CA ILE A 109 7.31 17.65 6.72
C ILE A 109 7.17 19.17 6.92
N GLY A 110 5.94 19.67 7.01
CA GLY A 110 5.67 21.10 7.19
C GLY A 110 5.57 21.88 5.87
N LEU A 111 5.24 23.18 6.00
CA LEU A 111 4.98 24.06 4.86
C LEU A 111 6.22 24.25 3.97
N HIS A 112 7.38 24.54 4.57
CA HIS A 112 8.60 24.84 3.82
C HIS A 112 9.07 23.65 2.98
N GLY A 113 9.11 22.44 3.55
CA GLY A 113 9.48 21.24 2.81
C GLY A 113 8.44 20.88 1.74
N THR A 114 7.14 21.04 2.03
CA THR A 114 6.09 20.78 1.03
C THR A 114 6.21 21.72 -0.18
N VAL A 115 6.44 23.02 0.07
CA VAL A 115 6.66 24.01 -0.99
C VAL A 115 7.93 23.67 -1.78
N TYR A 116 9.02 23.31 -1.10
CA TYR A 116 10.28 22.91 -1.74
C TYR A 116 10.08 21.77 -2.74
N VAL A 117 9.39 20.69 -2.34
CA VAL A 117 9.15 19.55 -3.24
C VAL A 117 8.22 19.91 -4.40
N LEU A 118 7.28 20.84 -4.21
CA LEU A 118 6.36 21.29 -5.25
C LEU A 118 7.00 22.16 -6.33
N ILE A 119 8.09 22.86 -6.03
CA ILE A 119 8.74 23.79 -6.97
C ILE A 119 9.22 23.03 -8.22
N LEU A 120 9.89 21.89 -8.03
CA LEU A 120 10.49 21.13 -9.14
C LEU A 120 9.46 20.67 -10.20
N PRO A 121 8.40 19.91 -9.85
CA PRO A 121 7.43 19.46 -10.84
C PRO A 121 6.70 20.63 -11.52
N CYS A 122 6.41 21.72 -10.79
CA CYS A 122 5.81 22.92 -11.38
C CYS A 122 6.75 23.61 -12.36
N ALA A 123 8.04 23.75 -12.01
CA ALA A 123 9.04 24.35 -12.89
C ALA A 123 9.25 23.49 -14.14
N LEU A 124 9.35 22.17 -14.00
CA LEU A 124 9.53 21.24 -15.12
C LEU A 124 8.29 21.17 -16.03
N TYR A 125 7.09 21.38 -15.50
CA TYR A 125 5.89 21.58 -16.33
C TYR A 125 6.07 22.75 -17.29
N LEU A 126 6.46 23.92 -16.75
CA LEU A 126 6.63 25.15 -17.54
C LEU A 126 7.81 25.02 -18.52
N LEU A 127 8.94 24.47 -18.07
CA LEU A 127 10.13 24.28 -18.92
C LEU A 127 9.90 23.25 -20.02
N SER A 128 8.99 22.28 -19.83
CA SER A 128 8.66 21.30 -20.87
C SER A 128 8.03 21.91 -22.12
N GLU A 129 7.45 23.11 -22.01
CA GLU A 129 6.92 23.88 -23.14
C GLU A 129 8.02 24.40 -24.08
N LEU A 130 9.26 24.52 -23.60
CA LEU A 130 10.43 24.85 -24.45
C LEU A 130 10.88 23.67 -25.31
N ARG A 131 10.35 22.47 -25.05
CA ARG A 131 10.59 21.22 -25.80
C ARG A 131 12.06 20.83 -25.98
N SER A 132 12.94 21.26 -25.07
CA SER A 132 14.37 20.99 -25.12
C SER A 132 14.76 19.95 -24.07
N CYS A 133 15.22 18.78 -24.52
CA CYS A 133 15.74 17.74 -23.62
C CYS A 133 16.91 18.25 -22.77
N THR A 134 17.78 19.11 -23.33
CA THR A 134 18.94 19.65 -22.62
C THR A 134 18.55 20.49 -21.41
N ILE A 135 17.50 21.32 -21.55
CA ILE A 135 17.00 22.14 -20.43
C ILE A 135 16.46 21.23 -19.33
N ILE A 136 15.65 20.22 -19.69
CA ILE A 136 15.08 19.28 -18.72
C ILE A 136 16.18 18.50 -18.00
N TRP A 137 17.14 17.93 -18.72
CA TRP A 137 18.27 17.21 -18.12
C TRP A 137 19.11 18.12 -17.23
N GLY A 138 19.38 19.35 -17.65
CA GLY A 138 20.09 20.35 -16.84
C GLY A 138 19.37 20.66 -15.54
N THR A 139 18.06 20.90 -15.58
CA THR A 139 17.24 21.14 -14.38
C THR A 139 17.19 19.93 -13.46
N ILE A 140 17.09 18.71 -14.00
CA ILE A 140 17.10 17.47 -13.21
C ILE A 140 18.47 17.25 -12.56
N LEU A 141 19.57 17.44 -13.28
CA LEU A 141 20.92 17.34 -12.72
C LEU A 141 21.15 18.38 -11.62
N ALA A 142 20.68 19.60 -11.81
CA ALA A 142 20.70 20.63 -10.77
C ALA A 142 19.87 20.20 -9.55
N ALA A 143 18.67 19.64 -9.74
CA ALA A 143 17.84 19.14 -8.65
C ALA A 143 18.49 17.97 -7.89
N ILE A 144 19.14 17.04 -8.60
CA ILE A 144 19.92 15.95 -7.98
C ILE A 144 21.12 16.51 -7.21
N PHE A 145 21.82 17.50 -7.77
CA PHE A 145 22.91 18.16 -7.06
C PHE A 145 22.41 18.79 -5.76
N LEU A 146 21.33 19.59 -5.81
CA LEU A 146 20.72 20.22 -4.64
C LEU A 146 20.23 19.18 -3.62
N LEU A 147 19.74 18.02 -4.06
CA LEU A 147 19.34 16.91 -3.19
C LEU A 147 20.53 16.39 -2.35
N ASN A 148 21.73 16.40 -2.93
CA ASN A 148 22.96 15.92 -2.29
C ASN A 148 23.70 17.02 -1.50
N VAL A 149 23.22 18.27 -1.53
CA VAL A 149 23.78 19.35 -0.70
C VAL A 149 23.17 19.27 0.69
N GLU A 150 23.92 18.64 1.61
CA GLU A 150 23.50 18.41 3.00
C GLU A 150 23.02 19.69 3.70
N TYR A 151 23.70 20.82 3.47
CA TYR A 151 23.34 22.12 4.05
C TYR A 151 21.90 22.57 3.71
N ILE A 152 21.44 22.31 2.49
CA ILE A 152 20.07 22.68 2.08
C ILE A 152 19.05 21.83 2.86
N MET A 153 19.34 20.55 3.05
CA MET A 153 18.43 19.66 3.75
C MET A 153 18.39 19.94 5.26
N ILE A 154 19.55 20.27 5.87
CA ILE A 154 19.64 20.71 7.27
C ILE A 154 18.92 22.05 7.49
N SER A 155 18.88 22.94 6.49
CA SER A 155 18.25 24.27 6.63
C SER A 155 16.75 24.23 6.94
N PHE A 156 16.08 23.09 6.74
CA PHE A 156 14.66 22.91 7.08
C PHE A 156 14.40 22.67 8.58
N ASP A 157 15.45 22.48 9.39
CA ASP A 157 15.36 22.28 10.86
C ASP A 157 14.37 21.17 11.24
N LEU A 158 14.45 20.04 10.51
CA LEU A 158 13.57 18.88 10.68
C LEU A 158 14.24 17.82 11.56
N ALA A 159 13.43 17.10 12.32
CA ALA A 159 13.87 15.86 12.96
C ALA A 159 14.28 14.80 11.91
N GLU A 160 15.09 13.82 12.30
CA GLU A 160 15.69 12.81 11.41
C GLU A 160 14.65 12.08 10.52
N GLY A 161 13.50 11.69 11.09
CA GLY A 161 12.42 11.01 10.36
C GLY A 161 11.81 11.86 9.23
N PRO A 162 11.20 13.03 9.54
CA PRO A 162 10.70 13.98 8.54
C PRO A 162 11.75 14.43 7.52
N HIS A 163 13.01 14.60 7.93
CA HIS A 163 14.11 14.93 7.04
C HIS A 163 14.35 13.82 6.00
N TYR A 164 14.38 12.57 6.45
CA TYR A 164 14.49 11.41 5.55
C TYR A 164 13.28 11.28 4.61
N MET A 165 12.06 11.55 5.12
CA MET A 165 10.85 11.61 4.27
C MET A 165 10.94 12.67 3.18
N LEU A 166 11.42 13.88 3.51
CA LEU A 166 11.61 14.96 2.55
C LEU A 166 12.58 14.54 1.45
N PHE A 167 13.70 13.93 1.83
CA PHE A 167 14.69 13.40 0.90
C PHE A 167 14.08 12.37 -0.07
N LEU A 168 13.35 11.37 0.45
CA LEU A 168 12.70 10.35 -0.38
C LEU A 168 11.61 10.94 -1.28
N CYS A 169 10.74 11.81 -0.74
CA CYS A 169 9.73 12.52 -1.52
C CYS A 169 10.37 13.28 -2.69
N GLN A 170 11.46 14.00 -2.44
CA GLN A 170 12.16 14.76 -3.46
C GLN A 170 12.79 13.84 -4.52
N ALA A 171 13.46 12.76 -4.10
CA ALA A 171 14.07 11.79 -5.01
C ALA A 171 13.05 11.16 -5.96
N TRP A 172 11.90 10.71 -5.44
CA TRP A 172 10.84 10.15 -6.27
C TRP A 172 10.18 11.21 -7.17
N THR A 173 10.03 12.44 -6.68
CA THR A 173 9.46 13.54 -7.47
C THR A 173 10.37 13.92 -8.63
N ILE A 174 11.70 13.91 -8.45
CA ILE A 174 12.68 14.13 -9.53
C ILE A 174 12.45 13.13 -10.66
N ILE A 175 12.38 11.83 -10.34
CA ILE A 175 12.25 10.76 -11.33
C ILE A 175 10.91 10.86 -12.07
N ARG A 176 9.81 11.09 -11.35
CA ARG A 176 8.48 11.23 -11.96
C ARG A 176 8.37 12.47 -12.84
N SER A 177 8.93 13.59 -12.39
CA SER A 177 8.94 14.83 -13.18
C SER A 177 9.74 14.65 -14.46
N LEU A 178 10.89 13.98 -14.40
CA LEU A 178 11.67 13.63 -15.60
C LEU A 178 10.85 12.76 -16.56
N ASN A 179 10.19 11.71 -16.07
CA ASN A 179 9.36 10.85 -16.90
C ASN A 179 8.24 11.65 -17.61
N PHE A 180 7.50 12.50 -16.88
CA PHE A 180 6.49 13.37 -17.47
C PHE A 180 7.07 14.31 -18.54
N SER A 181 8.17 15.00 -18.23
CA SER A 181 8.77 15.96 -19.15
C SER A 181 9.24 15.31 -20.45
N LEU A 182 9.82 14.12 -20.40
CA LEU A 182 10.23 13.37 -21.60
C LEU A 182 9.02 12.96 -22.45
N ASP A 183 7.96 12.43 -21.81
CA ASP A 183 6.72 12.08 -22.52
C ASP A 183 6.08 13.31 -23.18
N ARG A 184 6.10 14.45 -22.49
CA ARG A 184 5.56 15.74 -22.99
C ARG A 184 6.36 16.27 -24.18
N ILE A 185 7.69 16.14 -24.17
CA ILE A 185 8.58 16.51 -25.29
C ILE A 185 8.39 15.58 -26.49
N ALA A 186 8.04 14.32 -26.28
CA ALA A 186 7.76 13.39 -27.36
C ALA A 186 6.35 13.55 -27.96
N ALA A 187 5.36 13.96 -27.15
CA ALA A 187 3.97 14.13 -27.59
C ALA A 187 3.77 15.36 -28.49
N PRO A 188 2.78 15.37 -29.41
CA PRO A 188 2.46 16.54 -30.23
C PRO A 188 2.24 17.82 -29.40
N VAL A 189 2.55 18.98 -30.00
CA VAL A 189 2.34 20.28 -29.35
C VAL A 189 0.87 20.43 -28.97
N SER A 190 0.61 20.74 -27.71
CA SER A 190 -0.73 20.97 -27.18
C SER A 190 -0.70 22.12 -26.18
N ILE A 191 -1.82 22.84 -26.07
CA ILE A 191 -1.90 24.03 -25.23
C ILE A 191 -1.82 23.61 -23.75
N PRO A 192 -0.97 24.28 -22.93
CA PRO A 192 -0.94 24.07 -21.49
C PRO A 192 -2.33 24.20 -20.90
N ASN A 193 -2.71 23.27 -20.03
CA ASN A 193 -4.03 23.27 -19.42
C ASN A 193 -3.92 22.87 -17.94
N LEU A 194 -4.76 23.51 -17.12
CA LEU A 194 -4.76 23.30 -15.68
C LEU A 194 -5.07 21.83 -15.31
N SER A 195 -5.91 21.15 -16.09
CA SER A 195 -6.26 19.74 -15.83
C SER A 195 -5.04 18.82 -15.96
N GLU A 196 -4.17 19.05 -16.94
CA GLU A 196 -2.96 18.28 -17.16
C GLU A 196 -1.90 18.62 -16.11
N LEU A 197 -1.76 19.89 -15.72
CA LEU A 197 -0.93 20.28 -14.58
C LEU A 197 -1.38 19.54 -13.31
N ILE A 198 -2.68 19.57 -12.98
CA ILE A 198 -3.22 18.85 -11.82
C ILE A 198 -2.99 17.34 -11.95
N THR A 199 -3.18 16.75 -13.13
CA THR A 199 -2.98 15.31 -13.34
C THR A 199 -1.50 14.93 -13.22
N MET A 200 -0.59 15.77 -13.71
CA MET A 200 0.84 15.59 -13.55
C MET A 200 1.27 15.73 -12.09
N LEU A 201 0.76 16.73 -11.37
CA LEU A 201 1.03 16.86 -9.94
C LEU A 201 0.48 15.66 -9.17
N ALA A 202 -0.74 15.21 -9.46
CA ALA A 202 -1.31 14.01 -8.87
C ALA A 202 -0.48 12.74 -9.15
N TYR A 203 0.16 12.67 -10.32
CA TYR A 203 1.11 11.61 -10.68
C TYR A 203 2.40 11.70 -9.86
N CYS A 204 3.05 12.87 -9.85
CA CYS A 204 4.29 13.12 -9.11
C CYS A 204 4.12 12.84 -7.61
N PHE A 205 2.93 13.16 -7.07
CA PHE A 205 2.56 12.98 -5.68
C PHE A 205 1.59 11.82 -5.46
N TYR A 206 1.61 10.77 -6.28
CA TYR A 206 0.67 9.66 -6.10
C TYR A 206 0.93 8.92 -4.78
N PHE A 207 -0.01 9.07 -3.82
CA PHE A 207 0.17 8.70 -2.41
C PHE A 207 0.69 7.28 -2.17
N PRO A 208 0.10 6.22 -2.77
CA PRO A 208 0.51 4.83 -2.52
C PRO A 208 1.96 4.54 -2.92
N THR A 209 2.54 5.36 -3.79
CA THR A 209 3.94 5.25 -4.18
C THR A 209 4.81 6.43 -3.74
N LEU A 210 4.28 7.37 -2.94
CA LEU A 210 4.83 8.73 -2.76
C LEU A 210 6.33 8.75 -2.48
N ILE A 211 6.76 8.00 -1.46
CA ILE A 211 8.16 7.86 -1.01
C ILE A 211 8.78 6.50 -1.32
N LEU A 212 7.95 5.48 -1.53
CA LEU A 212 8.36 4.10 -1.81
C LEU A 212 7.35 3.49 -2.76
N GLY A 213 7.84 2.71 -3.70
CA GLY A 213 6.99 1.85 -4.53
C GLY A 213 7.56 1.72 -5.92
N PRO A 214 6.94 0.88 -6.77
CA PRO A 214 7.33 0.78 -8.16
C PRO A 214 7.17 2.13 -8.86
N LEU A 215 8.11 2.45 -9.75
CA LEU A 215 7.98 3.60 -10.62
C LEU A 215 6.90 3.32 -11.66
N LEU A 216 5.83 4.12 -11.62
CA LEU A 216 4.78 4.13 -12.63
C LEU A 216 5.18 5.12 -13.72
N THR A 217 4.78 4.87 -14.96
CA THR A 217 4.89 5.88 -16.03
C THR A 217 3.68 6.82 -16.00
N PHE A 218 3.86 8.06 -16.47
CA PHE A 218 2.78 9.03 -16.53
C PHE A 218 1.59 8.54 -17.36
N GLN A 219 1.83 7.86 -18.49
CA GLN A 219 0.77 7.31 -19.33
C GLN A 219 -0.05 6.22 -18.61
N ASN A 220 0.62 5.30 -17.90
CA ASN A 220 -0.07 4.26 -17.13
C ASN A 220 -0.87 4.85 -15.98
N PHE A 221 -0.33 5.86 -15.30
CA PHE A 221 -1.06 6.59 -14.27
C PHE A 221 -2.28 7.30 -14.85
N LYS A 222 -2.11 8.07 -15.92
CA LYS A 222 -3.18 8.87 -16.55
C LYS A 222 -4.32 7.98 -17.03
N THR A 223 -4.01 6.85 -17.66
CA THR A 223 -5.01 5.87 -18.10
C THR A 223 -5.72 5.23 -16.90
N GLY A 224 -4.98 4.82 -15.86
CA GLY A 224 -5.56 4.20 -14.67
C GLY A 224 -6.42 5.12 -13.80
N VAL A 225 -6.12 6.43 -13.76
CA VAL A 225 -6.91 7.41 -13.00
C VAL A 225 -8.26 7.70 -13.67
N VAL A 226 -8.28 7.72 -15.00
CA VAL A 226 -9.50 7.96 -15.80
C VAL A 226 -10.25 6.66 -16.11
N ALA A 227 -9.64 5.50 -15.88
CA ALA A 227 -10.33 4.22 -16.00
C ALA A 227 -11.40 4.09 -14.92
N GLU A 228 -12.66 3.97 -15.35
CA GLU A 228 -13.72 3.44 -14.50
C GLU A 228 -13.38 1.99 -14.16
N MET A 229 -13.52 1.60 -12.89
CA MET A 229 -13.42 0.18 -12.55
C MET A 229 -14.53 -0.56 -13.27
N GLY A 230 -14.17 -1.43 -14.20
CA GLY A 230 -15.13 -2.28 -14.87
C GLY A 230 -15.97 -3.06 -13.85
N SER A 231 -17.24 -3.31 -14.15
CA SER A 231 -18.15 -4.00 -13.23
C SER A 231 -17.57 -5.33 -12.73
N TRP A 232 -16.81 -6.04 -13.56
CA TRP A 232 -16.07 -7.25 -13.19
C TRP A 232 -15.07 -7.05 -12.06
N SER A 233 -14.29 -5.97 -12.09
CA SER A 233 -13.33 -5.65 -11.03
C SER A 233 -14.05 -5.32 -9.72
N LEU A 234 -15.18 -4.60 -9.80
CA LEU A 234 -16.01 -4.28 -8.64
C LEU A 234 -16.64 -5.54 -8.03
N TYR A 235 -17.20 -6.43 -8.86
CA TYR A 235 -17.73 -7.72 -8.42
C TYR A 235 -16.64 -8.61 -7.83
N GLY A 236 -15.45 -8.63 -8.45
CA GLY A 236 -14.28 -9.34 -7.93
C GLY A 236 -13.83 -8.84 -6.57
N LEU A 237 -13.75 -7.52 -6.39
CA LEU A 237 -13.43 -6.90 -5.10
C LEU A 237 -14.46 -7.27 -4.03
N GLY A 238 -15.75 -7.15 -4.35
CA GLY A 238 -16.84 -7.52 -3.44
C GLY A 238 -16.80 -9.00 -3.07
N TYR A 239 -16.51 -9.88 -4.02
CA TYR A 239 -16.34 -11.31 -3.80
C TYR A 239 -15.13 -11.61 -2.89
N CYS A 240 -13.97 -11.01 -3.16
CA CYS A 240 -12.76 -11.16 -2.33
C CYS A 240 -13.00 -10.68 -0.90
N MET A 241 -13.69 -9.54 -0.72
CA MET A 241 -14.09 -9.04 0.58
C MET A 241 -14.99 -10.05 1.30
N GLY A 242 -16.00 -10.61 0.62
CA GLY A 242 -16.82 -11.69 1.16
C GLY A 242 -16.00 -12.90 1.60
N GLN A 243 -15.09 -13.39 0.76
CA GLN A 243 -14.22 -14.53 1.07
C GLN A 243 -13.33 -14.27 2.30
N PHE A 244 -12.78 -13.06 2.42
CA PHE A 244 -12.02 -12.65 3.60
C PHE A 244 -12.87 -12.69 4.87
N PHE A 245 -14.10 -12.13 4.82
CA PHE A 245 -15.03 -12.21 5.94
C PHE A 245 -15.34 -13.67 6.32
N MET A 246 -15.65 -14.52 5.34
CA MET A 246 -15.90 -15.94 5.58
C MET A 246 -14.72 -16.63 6.28
N LEU A 247 -13.49 -16.43 5.78
CA LEU A 247 -12.30 -17.03 6.36
C LEU A 247 -12.10 -16.60 7.82
N LYS A 248 -12.31 -15.32 8.11
CA LYS A 248 -12.24 -14.77 9.47
C LYS A 248 -13.26 -15.44 10.41
N TYR A 249 -14.49 -15.68 9.95
CA TYR A 249 -15.50 -16.40 10.74
C TYR A 249 -15.14 -17.87 10.91
N VAL A 250 -14.71 -18.56 9.85
CA VAL A 250 -14.26 -19.97 9.94
C VAL A 250 -13.18 -20.14 10.99
N VAL A 251 -12.18 -19.24 11.02
CA VAL A 251 -11.06 -19.34 11.96
C VAL A 251 -11.48 -18.92 13.38
N MET A 252 -11.98 -17.70 13.56
CA MET A 252 -12.22 -17.16 14.90
C MET A 252 -13.40 -17.84 15.60
N TYR A 253 -14.54 -17.99 14.90
CA TYR A 253 -15.74 -18.60 15.47
C TYR A 253 -15.60 -20.12 15.49
N GLY A 254 -14.86 -20.66 14.53
CA GLY A 254 -14.57 -22.08 14.49
C GLY A 254 -13.78 -22.57 15.68
N LEU A 255 -12.71 -21.85 16.03
CA LEU A 255 -11.90 -22.17 17.21
C LEU A 255 -12.77 -22.16 18.48
N MET A 256 -13.51 -21.08 18.71
CA MET A 256 -14.38 -20.98 19.90
C MET A 256 -15.49 -22.05 19.88
N GLY A 257 -16.07 -22.34 18.72
CA GLY A 257 -17.06 -23.41 18.55
C GLY A 257 -16.50 -24.82 18.76
N THR A 258 -15.21 -25.06 18.51
CA THR A 258 -14.56 -26.34 18.88
C THR A 258 -14.34 -26.46 20.38
N ILE A 259 -13.97 -25.37 21.07
CA ILE A 259 -13.81 -25.34 22.53
C ILE A 259 -15.15 -25.60 23.21
N ALA A 260 -16.22 -24.90 22.80
CA ALA A 260 -17.56 -25.11 23.33
C ALA A 260 -18.03 -26.57 23.15
N ARG A 261 -17.78 -27.16 21.97
CA ARG A 261 -18.10 -28.58 21.73
C ARG A 261 -17.29 -29.53 22.60
N ALA A 262 -16.03 -29.21 22.91
CA ALA A 262 -15.23 -30.00 23.85
C ALA A 262 -15.81 -29.97 25.28
N GLU A 263 -16.50 -28.88 25.65
CA GLU A 263 -17.26 -28.76 26.90
C GLU A 263 -18.67 -29.36 26.82
N ASN A 264 -18.98 -30.12 25.75
CA ASN A 264 -20.31 -30.67 25.46
C ASN A 264 -21.41 -29.60 25.24
N ILE A 265 -21.03 -28.36 24.93
CA ILE A 265 -21.95 -27.29 24.53
C ILE A 265 -22.14 -27.35 23.00
N ASN A 266 -23.39 -27.49 22.57
CA ASN A 266 -23.73 -27.55 21.14
C ASN A 266 -23.56 -26.18 20.46
N ALA A 267 -22.38 -25.95 19.88
CA ALA A 267 -22.10 -24.76 19.08
C ALA A 267 -22.72 -24.84 17.66
N PRO A 268 -23.11 -23.70 17.06
CA PRO A 268 -23.57 -23.62 15.67
C PRO A 268 -22.51 -24.13 14.67
N ARG A 269 -22.94 -24.47 13.45
CA ARG A 269 -22.03 -24.93 12.39
C ARG A 269 -21.22 -23.77 11.82
N HIS A 270 -20.10 -24.08 11.18
CA HIS A 270 -19.30 -23.10 10.46
C HIS A 270 -20.09 -22.48 9.28
N PRO A 271 -19.76 -21.23 8.88
CA PRO A 271 -20.36 -20.57 7.72
C PRO A 271 -20.24 -21.44 6.47
N LYS A 272 -21.30 -21.47 5.67
CA LYS A 272 -21.22 -22.05 4.31
C LYS A 272 -20.33 -21.20 3.42
N CYS A 273 -19.68 -21.86 2.46
CA CYS A 273 -18.84 -21.16 1.48
C CYS A 273 -19.66 -20.15 0.67
N ILE A 274 -19.29 -18.87 0.72
CA ILE A 274 -20.00 -17.79 0.00
C ILE A 274 -20.03 -18.07 -1.51
N ALA A 275 -18.98 -18.69 -2.06
CA ALA A 275 -18.93 -19.07 -3.48
C ALA A 275 -20.02 -20.06 -3.91
N ARG A 276 -20.63 -20.77 -2.94
CA ARG A 276 -21.68 -21.77 -3.18
C ARG A 276 -23.08 -21.26 -2.83
N ILE A 277 -23.21 -20.04 -2.34
CA ILE A 277 -24.50 -19.44 -1.96
C ILE A 277 -24.97 -18.57 -3.12
N SER A 278 -26.11 -18.91 -3.73
CA SER A 278 -26.71 -18.17 -4.83
C SER A 278 -27.80 -17.20 -4.40
N LEU A 279 -28.32 -17.32 -3.17
CA LEU A 279 -29.42 -16.50 -2.64
C LEU A 279 -28.97 -15.73 -1.40
N TYR A 280 -29.30 -14.44 -1.35
CA TYR A 280 -28.98 -13.61 -0.18
C TYR A 280 -29.73 -14.05 1.07
N SER A 281 -30.95 -14.59 0.92
CA SER A 281 -31.71 -15.21 2.01
C SER A 281 -30.97 -16.40 2.63
N ASP A 282 -30.26 -17.19 1.82
CA ASP A 282 -29.40 -18.27 2.30
C ASP A 282 -28.13 -17.73 2.95
N MET A 283 -27.58 -16.63 2.43
CA MET A 283 -26.42 -15.98 3.05
C MET A 283 -26.75 -15.55 4.48
N TRP A 284 -27.88 -14.87 4.70
CA TRP A 284 -28.32 -14.47 6.04
C TRP A 284 -28.57 -15.64 6.99
N ARG A 285 -29.04 -16.79 6.49
CA ARG A 285 -29.34 -17.97 7.30
C ARG A 285 -28.13 -18.79 7.69
N TYR A 286 -27.17 -18.91 6.78
CA TYR A 286 -26.08 -19.90 6.88
C TYR A 286 -24.68 -19.28 6.99
N PHE A 287 -24.55 -17.96 6.89
CA PHE A 287 -23.28 -17.28 7.14
C PHE A 287 -23.03 -17.15 8.65
N ASP A 288 -24.01 -16.69 9.42
CA ASP A 288 -23.98 -16.72 10.89
C ASP A 288 -25.26 -17.35 11.43
N GLU A 289 -25.22 -18.67 11.57
CA GLU A 289 -26.36 -19.46 12.07
C GLU A 289 -26.72 -19.09 13.51
N GLY A 290 -25.73 -18.73 14.34
CA GLY A 290 -25.94 -18.37 15.74
C GLY A 290 -26.74 -17.08 15.86
N LEU A 291 -26.27 -16.02 15.18
CA LEU A 291 -26.97 -14.73 15.14
C LEU A 291 -28.35 -14.86 14.50
N TYR A 292 -28.48 -15.62 13.42
CA TYR A 292 -29.78 -15.84 12.76
C TYR A 292 -30.81 -16.48 13.70
N ARG A 293 -30.43 -17.56 14.40
CA ARG A 293 -31.29 -18.24 15.38
C ARG A 293 -31.66 -17.32 16.54
N PHE A 294 -30.71 -16.52 17.01
CA PHE A 294 -30.93 -15.55 18.08
C PHE A 294 -31.92 -14.44 17.67
N LEU A 295 -31.79 -13.88 16.46
CA LEU A 295 -32.72 -12.88 15.96
C LEU A 295 -34.13 -13.45 15.75
N LEU A 296 -34.23 -14.71 15.30
CA LEU A 296 -35.52 -15.40 15.20
C LEU A 296 -36.19 -15.56 16.57
N SER A 297 -35.46 -16.06 17.57
CA SER A 297 -36.01 -16.22 18.92
C SER A 297 -36.44 -14.88 19.52
N LEU A 298 -35.63 -13.82 19.32
CA LEU A 298 -35.97 -12.46 19.74
C LEU A 298 -37.24 -11.95 19.05
N SER A 299 -37.38 -12.16 17.74
CA SER A 299 -38.56 -11.73 16.99
C SER A 299 -39.85 -12.43 17.43
N LEU A 300 -39.76 -13.70 17.85
CA LEU A 300 -40.88 -14.45 18.39
C LEU A 300 -41.25 -13.95 19.79
N ALA A 301 -40.26 -13.68 20.64
CA ALA A 301 -40.49 -13.13 21.97
C ALA A 301 -41.18 -11.75 21.92
N LEU A 302 -40.76 -10.88 20.99
CA LEU A 302 -41.37 -9.56 20.79
C LEU A 302 -42.81 -9.60 20.28
N ARG A 303 -43.25 -10.71 19.68
CA ARG A 303 -44.65 -10.89 19.23
C ARG A 303 -45.58 -11.38 20.34
N LEU A 304 -45.04 -11.80 21.47
CA LEU A 304 -45.79 -12.28 22.64
C LEU A 304 -46.01 -11.19 23.70
N VAL A 305 -45.45 -9.99 23.48
CA VAL A 305 -45.64 -8.77 24.27
C VAL A 305 -46.55 -7.83 23.49
#